data_AF-A0A1F8TRM6-F1
#
_entry.id   AF-A0A1F8TRM6-F1
#
_cell.length_a   1.000
_cell.length_b   1.000
_cell.length_c   1.000
_cell.angle_alpha   90.00
_cell.angle_beta   90.00
_cell.angle_gamma   90.00
#
_symmetry.space_group_name_H-M   'P 1'
#
loop_
_entity.id
_entity.type
_entity.pdbx_description
1 polymer ?
#
loop_
_entity_poly.entity_id
_entity_poly.type
_entity_poly.pdbx_seq_one_letter_code
_entity_poly.pdbx_strand_id
1 'polypeptide(L)' 'MEILADDVRCTHGATVGKLEQEPLFYLKSRGIPQVEAERLVVEGFFDPIMQRIPFEGVRERFQQAILQKMG' A
#
# COMPACT_ATOMS: atom_id res chain seq x y z
N MET A 1 -0.98 -14.96 19.65
CA MET A 1 -2.46 -14.92 19.67
C MET A 1 -2.87 -15.75 20.87
N GLU A 2 -3.64 -15.20 21.80
CA GLU A 2 -4.20 -15.95 22.92
C GLU A 2 -5.70 -16.13 22.67
N ILE A 3 -6.16 -17.38 22.70
CA ILE A 3 -7.55 -17.77 22.41
C ILE A 3 -8.04 -18.64 23.57
N LEU A 4 -9.10 -18.21 24.26
CA LEU A 4 -9.71 -18.87 25.42
C LEU A 4 -11.09 -19.47 25.12
N ALA A 5 -11.43 -19.68 23.84
CA ALA A 5 -12.73 -20.19 23.39
C ALA A 5 -12.57 -21.40 22.47
N ASP A 6 -13.45 -22.40 22.63
CA ASP A 6 -13.31 -23.74 22.03
C ASP A 6 -13.74 -23.85 20.55
N ASP A 7 -14.53 -22.91 20.03
CA ASP A 7 -15.01 -22.95 18.63
C ASP A 7 -14.81 -21.62 17.90
N VAL A 8 -13.54 -21.30 17.63
CA VAL A 8 -13.18 -20.14 16.79
C VAL A 8 -12.21 -20.54 15.69
N ARG A 9 -12.37 -19.92 14.51
CA ARG A 9 -11.36 -19.95 13.45
C ARG A 9 -10.65 -18.61 13.41
N CYS A 10 -9.36 -18.64 13.70
CA CYS A 10 -8.49 -17.48 13.59
C CYS A 10 -7.30 -17.79 12.69
N THR A 11 -7.04 -16.89 11.74
CA THR A 11 -5.85 -16.91 10.89
C THR A 11 -5.13 -15.58 11.00
N HIS A 12 -3.80 -15.61 10.92
CA HIS A 12 -2.96 -14.43 10.81
C HIS A 12 -1.97 -14.65 9.67
N GLY A 13 -1.74 -13.60 8.89
CA GLY A 13 -0.74 -13.58 7.84
C GLY A 13 -0.04 -12.24 7.85
N ALA A 14 1.27 -12.27 7.65
CA ALA A 14 2.11 -11.10 7.46
C ALA A 14 3.03 -11.36 6.27
N THR A 15 3.27 -10.34 5.46
CA THR A 15 4.16 -10.42 4.31
C THR A 15 5.13 -9.24 4.36
N VAL A 16 6.39 -9.51 4.04
CA VAL A 16 7.45 -8.51 3.91
C VAL A 16 8.07 -8.68 2.54
N GLY A 17 8.30 -7.56 1.85
CA GLY A 17 8.87 -7.57 0.52
C GLY A 17 9.47 -6.22 0.17
N LYS A 18 10.26 -6.21 -0.90
CA LYS A 18 10.67 -4.98 -1.59
C LYS A 18 9.65 -4.65 -2.66
N LEU A 19 9.75 -3.45 -3.23
CA LEU A 19 8.94 -3.08 -4.37
C LEU A 19 9.22 -4.01 -5.57
N GLU A 20 8.14 -4.50 -6.18
CA GLU A 20 8.22 -5.45 -7.29
C GLU A 20 8.86 -4.80 -8.52
N GLN A 21 9.85 -5.47 -9.10
CA GLN A 21 10.65 -4.89 -10.20
C GLN A 21 9.92 -4.95 -11.54
N GLU A 22 9.00 -5.90 -11.73
CA GLU A 22 8.26 -6.07 -12.98
C GLU A 22 7.28 -4.92 -13.25
N PRO A 23 6.42 -4.50 -12.29
CA PRO A 23 5.60 -3.30 -12.44
C PRO A 23 6.44 -2.04 -12.70
N LEU A 24 7.56 -1.88 -12.00
CA LEU A 24 8.47 -0.75 -12.22
C LEU A 24 9.07 -0.77 -13.63
N PHE A 25 9.56 -1.91 -14.08
CA PHE A 25 10.10 -2.06 -15.43
C PHE A 25 9.04 -1.72 -16.48
N TYR A 26 7.81 -2.22 -16.30
CA TYR A 26 6.71 -1.92 -17.21
C TYR A 26 6.42 -0.42 -17.29
N LEU A 27 6.26 0.26 -16.15
CA LEU A 27 6.00 1.71 -16.11
C LEU A 27 7.14 2.51 -16.74
N LYS A 28 8.39 2.16 -16.44
CA LYS A 28 9.57 2.81 -17.02
C LYS A 28 9.68 2.58 -18.53
N SER A 29 9.30 1.40 -19.03
CA SER A 29 9.28 1.11 -20.47
C SER A 29 8.29 2.00 -21.23
N ARG A 30 7.29 2.55 -20.53
CA ARG A 30 6.32 3.53 -21.04
C ARG A 30 6.79 4.99 -20.90
N GLY A 31 8.04 5.21 -20.49
CA GLY A 31 8.62 6.54 -20.33
C GLY A 31 8.34 7.20 -18.98
N ILE A 32 7.77 6.48 -18.02
CA ILE A 32 7.50 7.03 -16.68
C ILE A 32 8.83 7.08 -15.89
N PRO A 33 9.21 8.25 -15.32
CA PRO A 33 10.40 8.37 -14.49
C PRO A 33 10.39 7.41 -13.29
N GLN A 34 11.57 6.99 -12.83
CA GLN A 34 11.72 6.07 -11.69
C GLN A 34 10.89 6.50 -10.47
N VAL A 35 10.99 7.78 -10.09
CA VAL A 35 10.32 8.34 -8.91
C VAL A 35 8.80 8.27 -9.06
N GLU A 36 8.27 8.59 -10.25
CA GLU A 36 6.84 8.50 -10.52
C GLU A 36 6.35 7.05 -10.58
N ALA A 37 7.15 6.14 -11.14
CA ALA A 37 6.82 4.72 -11.21
C ALA A 37 6.75 4.11 -9.79
N GLU A 38 7.71 4.41 -8.93
CA GLU A 38 7.68 3.99 -7.52
C GLU A 38 6.47 4.56 -6.78
N ARG A 39 6.17 5.85 -6.98
CA ARG A 39 4.99 6.50 -6.40
C ARG A 39 3.70 5.80 -6.80
N LEU A 40 3.50 5.52 -8.09
CA LEU A 40 2.31 4.85 -8.59
C LEU A 40 2.12 3.45 -8.00
N VAL A 41 3.21 2.69 -7.86
CA VAL A 41 3.15 1.34 -7.28
C VAL A 41 2.80 1.41 -5.78
N VAL A 42 3.40 2.34 -5.04
CA VAL A 42 3.09 2.53 -3.61
C VAL A 42 1.66 3.02 -3.41
N GLU A 43 1.19 3.97 -4.22
CA GLU A 43 -0.19 4.45 -4.18
C GLU A 43 -1.18 3.33 -4.46
N GLY A 44 -0.94 2.52 -5.50
CA GLY A 44 -1.76 1.36 -5.82
C GLY A 44 -1.80 0.31 -4.70
N PHE A 45 -0.69 0.12 -3.97
CA PHE A 45 -0.65 -0.77 -2.82
C PHE A 45 -1.55 -0.30 -1.66
N PHE A 46 -1.57 1.01 -1.39
CA PHE A 46 -2.37 1.58 -0.29
C PHE A 46 -3.82 1.91 -0.68
N ASP A 47 -4.15 2.02 -1.98
CA ASP A 47 -5.48 2.42 -2.44
C ASP A 47 -6.62 1.60 -1.81
N PRO A 48 -6.58 0.25 -1.72
CA PRO A 48 -7.64 -0.51 -1.07
C PRO A 48 -7.89 -0.13 0.39
N ILE A 49 -6.86 0.33 1.10
CA ILE A 49 -6.98 0.83 2.48
C ILE A 49 -7.55 2.26 2.48
N MET A 50 -7.11 3.11 1.55
CA MET A 50 -7.59 4.49 1.43
C MET A 50 -9.07 4.57 1.07
N GLN A 51 -9.56 3.67 0.20
CA GLN A 51 -10.98 3.61 -0.19
C GLN A 51 -11.90 3.24 0.98
N ARG A 52 -11.37 2.61 2.05
CA ARG A 52 -12.13 2.28 3.26
C ARG A 52 -12.28 3.47 4.21
N ILE A 53 -11.56 4.56 3.99
CA ILE A 53 -11.66 5.78 4.80
C ILE A 53 -12.84 6.61 4.29
N PRO A 54 -13.93 6.78 5.06
CA PRO A 54 -15.14 7.44 4.59
C PRO A 54 -15.01 8.97 4.56
N PHE A 55 -14.08 9.54 5.34
CA PHE A 55 -13.90 10.97 5.45
C PHE A 55 -12.73 11.45 4.60
N GLU A 56 -13.03 12.27 3.60
CA GLU A 56 -12.08 12.73 2.58
C GLU A 56 -10.87 13.45 3.18
N GLY A 57 -11.06 14.40 4.09
CA GLY A 57 -9.93 15.13 4.71
C GLY A 57 -8.97 14.23 5.50
N VAL A 58 -9.43 13.09 6.01
CA VAL A 58 -8.56 12.08 6.65
C VAL A 58 -7.81 11.30 5.58
N ARG A 59 -8.48 10.89 4.51
CA ARG A 59 -7.85 10.21 3.37
C ARG A 59 -6.73 11.06 2.76
N GLU A 60 -7.01 12.34 2.50
CA GLU A 60 -6.02 13.29 1.99
C GLU A 60 -4.82 13.43 2.94
N ARG A 61 -5.07 13.57 4.25
CA ARG A 61 -4.00 13.65 5.24
C ARG A 61 -3.10 12.41 5.23
N PHE A 62 -3.68 11.21 5.09
CA PHE A 62 -2.90 9.98 4.97
C PHE A 62 -2.12 9.90 3.66
N GLN A 63 -2.71 10.30 2.53
CA GLN A 63 -2.01 10.37 1.25
C GLN A 63 -0.81 11.33 1.33
N GLN A 64 -0.98 12.52 1.90
CA GLN A 64 0.12 13.47 2.11
C GLN A 64 1.21 12.90 3.03
N ALA A 65 0.83 12.20 4.11
CA ALA A 65 1.79 11.58 5.01
C ALA A 65 2.59 10.45 4.34
N ILE A 66 1.99 9.70 3.42
CA ILE A 66 2.69 8.69 2.62
C ILE A 66 3.68 9.37 1.68
N LEU A 67 3.25 10.38 0.92
CA LEU A 67 4.10 11.13 0.00
C LEU A 67 5.33 11.71 0.70
N GLN A 68 5.15 12.34 1.87
CA GLN A 68 6.27 12.87 2.67
C GLN A 68 7.28 11.81 3.12
N LYS A 69 6.86 10.54 3.27
CA LYS A 69 7.77 9.44 3.62
C LYS A 69 8.52 8.87 2.43
N MET A 70 8.09 9.18 1.20
CA MET A 70 8.73 8.69 -0.03
C MET A 70 9.90 9.57 -0.50
N GLY A 71 9.99 10.83 -0.03
CA GLY A 71 11.06 11.77 -0.37
C GLY A 71 10.55 13.00 -1.08
#